data_AF-A0A7V9GJX0-F1
#
_entry.id   AF-A0A7V9GJX0-F1
#
_cell.length_a   1.000
_cell.length_b   1.000
_cell.length_c   1.000
_cell.angle_alpha   90.00
_cell.angle_beta   90.00
_cell.angle_gamma   90.00
#
_symmetry.space_group_name_H-M   'P 1'
#
loop_
_entity.id
_entity.type
_entity.pdbx_description
1 polymer ?
#
loop_
_entity_poly.entity_id
_entity_poly.type
_entity_poly.pdbx_seq_one_letter_code
_entity_poly.pdbx_strand_id
1 'polypeptide(L)'
;MKKTKFAILILASTIFFMGCESEGRYIDLESGNRVEVEKDSETGYMVNAETRKPLYIYVDTEANDTLYGRTGSVINGKVAQNGGKWEYDADGDFKYTDGDYKLKVEADGDYKIKDGDYKKKVDADGDIKIKDGDTKIKIDGKTGEKKVKND
;
A
#
# COMPACT_ATOMS: atom_id res chain seq x y z
N MET A 1 -49.77 3.36 54.16
CA MET A 1 -49.04 2.71 53.05
C MET A 1 -48.04 3.71 52.48
N LYS A 2 -46.74 3.43 52.63
CA LYS A 2 -45.64 4.31 52.18
C LYS A 2 -45.53 4.22 50.66
N LYS A 3 -45.48 5.36 49.96
CA LYS A 3 -45.06 5.41 48.55
C LYS A 3 -43.85 6.31 48.42
N THR A 4 -42.78 5.66 48.01
CA THR A 4 -41.38 6.07 47.98
C THR A 4 -41.15 7.13 46.91
N LYS A 5 -40.37 8.17 47.25
CA LYS A 5 -39.86 9.17 46.31
C LYS A 5 -38.79 8.51 45.44
N PHE A 6 -38.93 8.57 44.11
CA PHE A 6 -37.84 8.26 43.18
C PHE A 6 -37.38 9.57 42.55
N ALA A 7 -36.21 10.04 43.00
CA ALA A 7 -35.44 11.07 42.31
C ALA A 7 -34.54 10.34 41.31
N ILE A 8 -34.73 10.58 40.02
CA ILE A 8 -33.83 10.11 38.96
C ILE A 8 -32.83 11.24 38.71
N LEU A 9 -31.61 11.03 39.20
CA LEU A 9 -30.45 11.87 38.91
C LEU A 9 -29.83 11.37 37.60
N ILE A 10 -30.04 12.07 36.49
CA ILE A 10 -29.36 11.77 35.23
C ILE A 10 -28.02 12.51 35.25
N LEU A 11 -26.95 11.78 35.53
CA LEU A 11 -25.58 12.26 35.39
C LEU A 11 -25.20 12.19 33.90
N ALA A 12 -25.25 13.33 33.21
CA ALA A 12 -24.74 13.44 31.85
C ALA A 12 -23.21 13.53 31.90
N SER A 13 -22.54 12.38 31.86
CA SER A 13 -21.08 12.31 31.66
C SER A 13 -20.76 12.46 30.18
N THR A 14 -20.67 13.69 29.69
CA THR A 14 -20.03 13.98 28.41
C THR A 14 -18.52 13.99 28.61
N ILE A 15 -17.88 12.84 28.35
CA ILE A 15 -16.43 12.80 28.16
C ILE A 15 -16.16 13.35 26.76
N PHE A 16 -15.76 14.61 26.68
CA PHE A 16 -15.08 15.13 25.51
C PHE A 16 -13.73 14.42 25.42
N PHE A 17 -13.59 13.49 24.48
CA PHE A 17 -12.27 13.04 24.06
C PHE A 17 -11.60 14.24 23.37
N MET A 18 -10.77 14.96 24.13
CA MET A 18 -9.72 15.77 23.54
C MET A 18 -8.88 14.83 22.68
N GLY A 19 -9.00 14.95 21.36
CA GLY A 19 -8.12 14.28 20.43
C GLY A 19 -6.70 14.74 20.73
N CYS A 20 -5.90 13.85 21.29
CA CYS A 20 -4.46 14.05 21.38
C CYS A 20 -3.96 13.95 19.95
N GLU A 21 -3.75 15.10 19.30
CA GLU A 21 -3.10 15.16 17.99
C GLU A 21 -1.63 14.85 18.26
N SER A 22 -1.24 13.59 18.12
CA SER A 22 0.15 13.17 18.25
C SER A 22 0.98 13.90 17.19
N GLU A 23 1.99 14.67 17.60
CA GLU A 23 2.92 15.38 16.70
C GLU A 23 3.88 14.43 15.96
N GLY A 24 3.47 13.19 15.75
CA GLY A 24 4.30 12.13 15.20
C GLY A 24 4.89 12.53 13.84
N ARG A 25 6.17 12.18 13.65
CA ARG A 25 6.90 12.47 12.41
C ARG A 25 6.25 11.81 11.19
N TYR A 26 5.72 10.61 11.36
CA TYR A 26 5.20 9.79 10.26
C TYR A 26 3.68 9.88 10.19
N ILE A 27 3.08 9.61 9.04
CA ILE A 27 1.63 9.46 8.90
C ILE A 27 1.33 7.99 8.60
N ASP A 28 0.47 7.39 9.41
CA ASP A 28 -0.09 6.06 9.13
C ASP A 28 -1.16 6.18 8.03
N LEU A 29 -0.96 5.52 6.89
CA LEU A 29 -1.89 5.62 5.76
C LEU A 29 -3.20 4.86 5.96
N GLU A 30 -3.30 3.99 6.97
CA GLU A 30 -4.56 3.33 7.30
C GLU A 30 -5.48 4.26 8.08
N SER A 31 -4.94 4.97 9.07
CA SER A 31 -5.73 5.86 9.93
C SER A 31 -5.70 7.35 9.55
N GLY A 32 -4.71 7.77 8.75
CA GLY A 32 -4.46 9.16 8.39
C GLY A 32 -3.83 10.00 9.52
N ASN A 33 -3.53 9.40 10.68
CA ASN A 33 -3.00 10.12 11.83
C ASN A 33 -1.48 10.18 11.80
N ARG A 34 -0.94 11.23 12.41
CA ARG A 34 0.48 11.35 12.71
C ARG A 34 0.88 10.38 13.82
N VAL A 35 2.00 9.69 13.68
CA VAL A 35 2.45 8.63 14.59
C VAL A 35 3.97 8.68 14.79
N GLU A 36 4.38 8.33 16.00
CA GLU A 36 5.78 7.97 16.27
C GLU A 36 5.95 6.48 16.02
N VAL A 37 7.05 6.10 15.37
CA VAL A 37 7.29 4.74 14.90
C VAL A 37 8.43 4.11 15.69
N GLU A 38 8.17 2.95 16.28
CA GLU A 38 9.19 2.11 16.90
C GLU A 38 9.23 0.75 16.22
N LYS A 39 10.41 0.12 16.21
CA LYS A 39 10.55 -1.27 15.77
C LYS A 39 10.28 -2.18 16.96
N ASP A 40 9.26 -3.02 16.85
CA ASP A 40 9.00 -4.08 17.80
C ASP A 40 10.11 -5.14 17.73
N SER A 41 10.75 -5.41 18.87
CA SER A 41 11.92 -6.30 18.92
C SER A 41 11.57 -7.78 18.77
N GLU A 42 10.33 -8.17 19.03
CA GLU A 42 9.89 -9.57 18.95
C GLU A 42 9.56 -9.97 17.52
N THR A 43 8.83 -9.10 16.80
CA THR A 43 8.33 -9.37 15.45
C THR A 43 9.18 -8.73 14.36
N GLY A 44 9.95 -7.70 14.70
CA GLY A 44 10.68 -6.87 13.73
C GLY A 44 9.79 -5.92 12.93
N TYR A 45 8.50 -5.81 13.28
CA TYR A 45 7.57 -4.90 12.62
C TYR A 45 7.62 -3.49 13.21
N MET A 46 7.24 -2.53 12.40
CA MET A 46 7.07 -1.15 12.79
C MET A 46 5.71 -0.99 13.45
N VAL A 47 5.69 -0.38 14.62
CA VAL A 47 4.49 -0.16 15.43
C VAL A 47 4.38 1.32 15.79
N ASN A 48 3.16 1.78 16.00
CA ASN A 48 2.92 3.06 16.66
C ASN A 48 3.44 2.98 18.10
N ALA A 49 4.33 3.89 18.50
CA ALA A 49 5.03 3.84 19.78
C ALA A 49 4.10 3.96 21.01
N GLU A 50 3.01 4.71 20.87
CA GLU A 50 2.02 4.95 21.93
C GLU A 50 1.09 3.76 22.12
N THR A 51 0.53 3.26 21.01
CA THR A 51 -0.54 2.24 21.03
C THR A 51 -0.02 0.82 20.89
N ARG A 52 1.24 0.66 20.49
CA ARG A 52 1.88 -0.63 20.15
C ARG A 52 1.18 -1.39 19.02
N LYS A 53 0.33 -0.71 18.23
CA LYS A 53 -0.33 -1.32 17.07
C LYS A 53 0.62 -1.37 15.87
N PRO A 54 0.61 -2.45 15.08
CA PRO A 54 1.43 -2.57 13.89
C PRO A 54 1.00 -1.54 12.82
N LEU A 55 2.00 -1.02 12.11
CA LEU A 55 1.84 -0.14 10.98
C LEU A 55 2.04 -0.92 9.69
N TYR A 56 1.14 -0.75 8.72
CA TYR A 56 1.22 -1.47 7.46
C TYR A 56 1.94 -0.66 6.38
N ILE A 57 1.45 0.54 6.10
CA ILE A 57 2.11 1.53 5.23
C ILE A 57 2.09 2.86 5.96
N TYR A 58 3.24 3.52 6.04
CA TYR A 58 3.34 4.84 6.65
C TYR A 58 4.30 5.72 5.83
N VAL A 59 4.12 7.04 5.92
CA VAL A 59 4.88 8.02 5.13
C VAL A 59 5.66 8.96 6.04
N ASP A 60 6.90 9.25 5.69
CA ASP A 60 7.67 10.35 6.25
C ASP A 60 7.55 11.58 5.35
N THR A 61 6.73 12.54 5.76
CA THR A 61 6.50 13.78 5.01
C THR A 61 7.70 14.74 5.08
N GLU A 62 8.61 14.57 6.04
CA GLU A 62 9.84 15.36 6.13
C GLU A 62 10.93 14.83 5.22
N ALA A 63 10.86 13.54 4.84
CA ALA A 63 11.79 12.88 3.94
C ALA A 63 11.25 12.78 2.50
N ASN A 64 10.70 13.87 1.94
CA ASN A 64 10.16 13.90 0.56
C ASN A 64 9.08 12.83 0.31
N ASP A 65 8.15 12.68 1.26
CA ASP A 65 7.07 11.69 1.18
C ASP A 65 7.58 10.25 0.98
N THR A 66 8.61 9.86 1.73
CA THR A 66 9.15 8.50 1.66
C THR A 66 8.15 7.53 2.27
N LEU A 67 7.76 6.50 1.50
CA LEU A 67 6.82 5.47 1.91
C LEU A 67 7.57 4.28 2.49
N TYR A 68 7.09 3.79 3.63
CA TYR A 68 7.65 2.65 4.34
C TYR A 68 6.60 1.56 4.51
N GLY A 69 7.05 0.31 4.41
CA GLY A 69 6.23 -0.87 4.72
C GLY A 69 6.37 -1.32 6.17
N ARG A 70 5.64 -2.38 6.56
CA ARG A 70 5.58 -2.94 7.92
C ARG A 70 6.92 -3.27 8.56
N THR A 71 7.98 -3.47 7.79
CA THR A 71 9.34 -3.81 8.26
C THR A 71 10.26 -2.60 8.36
N GLY A 72 9.81 -1.42 7.92
CA GLY A 72 10.62 -0.22 7.75
C GLY A 72 11.39 -0.14 6.44
N SER A 73 11.12 -1.05 5.49
CA SER A 73 11.70 -0.97 4.16
C SER A 73 11.04 0.15 3.35
N VAL A 74 11.83 0.88 2.56
CA VAL A 74 11.33 1.90 1.63
C VAL A 74 10.59 1.22 0.47
N ILE A 75 9.38 1.69 0.17
CA ILE A 75 8.46 1.09 -0.82
C ILE A 75 7.90 2.10 -1.83
N ASN A 76 8.54 3.28 -1.99
CA ASN A 76 8.17 4.24 -3.03
C ASN A 76 8.09 3.57 -4.41
N GLY A 77 7.04 3.87 -5.17
CA GLY A 77 6.79 3.28 -6.49
C GLY A 77 6.21 1.85 -6.48
N LYS A 78 6.02 1.24 -5.31
CA LYS A 78 5.44 -0.12 -5.15
C LYS A 78 4.08 -0.14 -4.47
N VAL A 79 3.50 1.03 -4.21
CA VAL A 79 2.23 1.21 -3.49
C VAL A 79 1.14 1.63 -4.48
N ALA A 80 -0.05 1.04 -4.36
CA ALA A 80 -1.25 1.54 -5.05
C ALA A 80 -2.46 1.61 -4.13
N GLN A 81 -3.45 2.39 -4.55
CA GLN A 81 -4.73 2.50 -3.88
C GLN A 81 -5.78 1.65 -4.58
N ASN A 82 -6.46 0.79 -3.82
CA ASN A 82 -7.57 -0.03 -4.28
C ASN A 82 -8.77 0.15 -3.34
N GLY A 83 -9.88 0.71 -3.85
CA GLY A 83 -11.09 0.94 -3.05
C GLY A 83 -10.85 1.80 -1.80
N GLY A 84 -9.93 2.77 -1.86
CA GLY A 84 -9.55 3.63 -0.73
C GLY A 84 -8.54 3.02 0.25
N LYS A 85 -8.08 1.79 0.01
CA LYS A 85 -7.02 1.14 0.80
C LYS A 85 -5.69 1.17 0.06
N TRP A 86 -4.62 1.42 0.79
CA TRP A 86 -3.26 1.36 0.25
C TRP A 86 -2.71 -0.05 0.39
N GLU A 87 -2.16 -0.59 -0.69
CA GLU A 87 -1.64 -1.95 -0.76
C GLU A 87 -0.22 -1.96 -1.35
N TYR A 88 0.64 -2.83 -0.81
CA TYR A 88 1.94 -3.18 -1.35
C TYR A 88 2.25 -4.63 -0.98
N ASP A 89 3.05 -5.32 -1.79
CA ASP A 89 3.48 -6.68 -1.49
C ASP A 89 4.94 -6.64 -0.98
N ALA A 90 5.10 -7.20 0.23
CA ALA A 90 6.33 -7.08 1.03
C ALA A 90 7.48 -7.93 0.48
N ASP A 91 7.17 -8.89 -0.40
CA ASP A 91 8.18 -9.66 -1.14
C ASP A 91 8.81 -8.81 -2.27
N GLY A 92 8.33 -7.59 -2.48
CA GLY A 92 8.80 -6.64 -3.48
C GLY A 92 8.04 -6.74 -4.81
N ASP A 93 7.20 -7.77 -4.94
CA ASP A 93 6.17 -7.89 -5.95
C ASP A 93 5.08 -6.83 -5.72
N PHE A 94 4.28 -6.57 -6.73
CA PHE A 94 3.13 -5.68 -6.68
C PHE A 94 2.08 -6.17 -7.67
N LYS A 95 0.81 -6.17 -7.27
CA LYS A 95 -0.32 -6.56 -8.12
C LYS A 95 -1.44 -5.55 -7.97
N TYR A 96 -1.92 -5.03 -9.09
CA TYR A 96 -3.10 -4.18 -9.17
C TYR A 96 -4.07 -4.76 -10.18
N THR A 97 -5.37 -4.68 -9.88
CA THR A 97 -6.44 -5.16 -10.75
C THR A 97 -7.63 -4.22 -10.62
N ASP A 98 -8.10 -3.70 -11.75
CA ASP A 98 -9.31 -2.90 -11.87
C ASP A 98 -10.07 -3.32 -13.14
N GLY A 99 -11.20 -4.02 -12.97
CA GLY A 99 -11.91 -4.66 -14.07
C GLY A 99 -11.00 -5.61 -14.88
N ASP A 100 -10.86 -5.33 -16.17
CA ASP A 100 -9.99 -6.09 -17.09
C ASP A 100 -8.51 -5.68 -17.03
N TYR A 101 -8.22 -4.51 -16.43
CA TYR A 101 -6.86 -4.02 -16.26
C TYR A 101 -6.14 -4.77 -15.13
N LYS A 102 -4.94 -5.27 -15.42
CA LYS A 102 -4.06 -5.93 -14.44
C LYS A 102 -2.62 -5.48 -14.63
N LEU A 103 -2.00 -4.99 -13.55
CA LEU A 103 -0.58 -4.70 -13.48
C LEU A 103 0.06 -5.64 -12.46
N LYS A 104 1.10 -6.37 -12.86
CA LYS A 104 1.99 -7.10 -11.96
C LYS A 104 3.39 -6.53 -12.12
N VAL A 105 4.03 -6.14 -11.03
CA VAL A 105 5.48 -5.83 -10.98
C VAL A 105 6.09 -6.88 -10.06
N GLU A 106 7.26 -7.40 -10.40
CA GLU A 106 7.98 -8.38 -9.59
C GLU A 106 9.17 -7.69 -8.92
N ALA A 107 9.65 -8.28 -7.83
CA ALA A 107 10.72 -7.72 -7.02
C ALA A 107 12.05 -7.52 -7.80
N ASP A 108 12.27 -8.33 -8.83
CA ASP A 108 13.44 -8.30 -9.71
C ASP A 108 13.41 -7.18 -10.76
N GLY A 109 12.28 -6.46 -10.88
CA GLY A 109 12.08 -5.39 -11.86
C GLY A 109 11.28 -5.81 -13.10
N ASP A 110 10.91 -7.09 -13.22
CA ASP A 110 9.96 -7.52 -14.26
C ASP A 110 8.62 -6.82 -14.04
N TYR A 111 7.93 -6.45 -15.12
CA TYR A 111 6.54 -6.03 -15.03
C TYR A 111 5.68 -6.53 -16.18
N LYS A 112 4.38 -6.61 -15.91
CA LYS A 112 3.39 -7.14 -16.81
C LYS A 112 2.09 -6.36 -16.72
N ILE A 113 1.65 -5.85 -17.86
CA ILE A 113 0.36 -5.17 -18.02
C ILE A 113 -0.55 -6.09 -18.82
N LYS A 114 -1.81 -6.20 -18.42
CA LYS A 114 -2.90 -6.76 -19.22
C LYS A 114 -4.08 -5.80 -19.21
N ASP A 115 -4.72 -5.66 -20.36
CA ASP A 115 -5.94 -4.89 -20.51
C ASP A 115 -6.74 -5.49 -21.69
N GLY A 116 -7.79 -6.26 -21.39
CA GLY A 116 -8.47 -7.07 -22.40
C GLY A 116 -7.53 -8.02 -23.16
N ASP A 117 -7.48 -7.90 -24.49
CA ASP A 117 -6.60 -8.69 -25.37
C ASP A 117 -5.15 -8.18 -25.39
N TYR A 118 -4.91 -6.96 -24.88
CA TYR A 118 -3.58 -6.40 -24.78
C TYR A 118 -2.81 -7.00 -23.61
N LYS A 119 -1.54 -7.34 -23.86
CA LYS A 119 -0.62 -7.83 -22.84
C LYS A 119 0.81 -7.37 -23.15
N LYS A 120 1.42 -6.66 -22.21
CA LYS A 120 2.85 -6.33 -22.24
C LYS A 120 3.57 -7.03 -21.11
N LYS A 121 4.71 -7.65 -21.37
CA LYS A 121 5.70 -8.06 -20.38
C LYS A 121 7.00 -7.32 -20.68
N VAL A 122 7.63 -6.80 -19.66
CA VAL A 122 9.00 -6.29 -19.72
C VAL A 122 9.78 -7.03 -18.66
N ASP A 123 10.86 -7.64 -19.10
CA ASP A 123 11.79 -8.38 -18.26
C ASP A 123 12.86 -7.39 -17.76
N ALA A 124 13.43 -7.63 -16.58
CA ALA A 124 14.39 -6.72 -15.93
C ALA A 124 15.68 -6.52 -16.75
N ASP A 125 16.01 -7.47 -17.63
CA ASP A 125 17.11 -7.40 -18.58
C ASP A 125 16.79 -6.58 -19.85
N GLY A 126 15.57 -6.01 -19.91
CA GLY A 126 15.11 -5.13 -20.96
C GLY A 126 14.33 -5.83 -22.07
N ASP A 127 14.18 -7.16 -22.04
CA ASP A 127 13.38 -7.87 -23.04
C ASP A 127 11.90 -7.47 -22.96
N ILE A 128 11.29 -7.15 -24.10
CA ILE A 128 9.89 -6.72 -24.19
C ILE A 128 9.09 -7.73 -25.01
N LYS A 129 7.95 -8.17 -24.47
CA LYS A 129 6.96 -9.00 -25.19
C LYS A 129 5.60 -8.29 -25.16
N ILE A 130 5.08 -7.94 -26.34
CA ILE A 130 3.75 -7.33 -26.51
C ILE A 130 2.88 -8.33 -27.27
N LYS A 131 1.66 -8.57 -26.78
CA LYS A 131 0.59 -9.23 -27.52
C LYS A 131 -0.58 -8.25 -27.59
N ASP A 132 -1.11 -8.06 -28.79
CA ASP A 132 -2.28 -7.22 -29.05
C ASP A 132 -3.12 -7.94 -30.11
N GLY A 133 -4.23 -8.55 -29.70
CA GLY A 133 -5.00 -9.49 -30.53
C GLY A 133 -4.12 -10.64 -31.06
N ASP A 134 -4.07 -10.78 -32.38
CA ASP A 134 -3.29 -11.83 -33.08
C ASP A 134 -1.83 -11.43 -33.36
N THR A 135 -1.45 -10.18 -33.05
CA THR A 135 -0.08 -9.71 -33.24
C THR A 135 0.75 -9.92 -31.97
N LYS A 136 1.94 -10.49 -32.15
CA LYS A 136 2.98 -10.64 -31.12
C LYS A 136 4.24 -9.90 -31.55
N ILE A 137 4.75 -9.04 -30.69
CA ILE A 137 6.00 -8.32 -30.85
C ILE A 137 6.96 -8.76 -29.75
N LYS A 138 8.19 -9.11 -30.11
CA LYS A 138 9.31 -9.30 -29.18
C LYS A 138 10.41 -8.30 -29.51
N ILE A 139 10.96 -7.66 -28.49
CA ILE A 139 12.12 -6.78 -28.62
C ILE A 139 13.17 -7.32 -27.66
N ASP A 140 14.35 -7.62 -28.17
CA ASP A 140 15.49 -8.05 -27.36
C ASP A 140 16.09 -6.82 -26.65
N GLY A 141 16.22 -6.89 -25.33
CA GLY A 141 16.65 -5.78 -24.47
C GLY A 141 18.12 -5.39 -24.68
N LYS A 142 18.95 -6.31 -25.17
CA LYS A 142 20.39 -6.10 -25.34
C LYS A 142 20.75 -5.55 -26.71
N THR A 143 20.07 -6.02 -27.73
CA THR A 143 20.36 -5.72 -29.14
C THR A 143 19.34 -4.77 -29.76
N GLY A 144 18.15 -4.64 -29.17
CA GLY A 144 17.02 -3.93 -29.77
C GLY A 144 16.36 -4.68 -30.93
N GLU A 145 16.75 -5.93 -31.20
CA GLU A 145 16.20 -6.71 -32.32
C GLU A 145 14.68 -6.88 -32.15
N LYS A 146 13.91 -6.41 -33.14
CA LYS A 146 12.45 -6.48 -33.15
C LYS A 146 11.97 -7.64 -34.04
N LYS A 147 11.25 -8.58 -33.43
CA LYS A 147 10.55 -9.68 -34.13
C LYS A 147 9.04 -9.48 -34.03
N VAL A 148 8.36 -9.50 -35.17
CA VAL A 148 6.90 -9.40 -35.25
C VAL A 148 6.35 -10.70 -35.84
N LYS A 149 5.33 -11.25 -35.20
CA LYS A 149 4.59 -12.43 -35.69
C LYS A 149 3.10 -12.12 -35.61
N ASN A 150 2.38 -12.42 -36.68
CA ASN A 150 0.92 -12.54 -36.66
C ASN A 150 0.57 -14.03 -36.57
N ASP A 151 -0.28 -14.40 -35.62
CA ASP A 151 -0.83 -15.75 -35.51
C ASP A 151 -1.94 -16.01 -36.54
#